data_AF-A0A370H5T6-F1
#
_entry.id   AF-A0A370H5T6-F1
#
_cell.length_a   1.000
_cell.length_b   1.000
_cell.length_c   1.000
_cell.angle_alpha   90.00
_cell.angle_beta   90.00
_cell.angle_gamma   90.00
#
_symmetry.space_group_name_H-M   'P 1'
#
loop_
_entity.id
_entity.type
_entity.pdbx_description
1 polymer ?
#
loop_
_entity_poly.entity_id
_entity_poly.type
_entity_poly.pdbx_seq_one_letter_code
_entity_poly.pdbx_strand_id
1 'polypeptide(L)' 'MDMFSTCWIEPLQLTPQKAHAIMQMHLSCRTEECPRRRAAVRTLVEAGHLVPDSSRVR' A
#
# COMPACT_ATOMS: atom_id res chain seq x y z
N MET A 1 -14.55 -6.35 -17.63
CA MET A 1 -14.49 -7.19 -16.42
C MET A 1 -13.42 -6.60 -15.50
N ASP A 2 -13.87 -5.74 -14.60
CA ASP A 2 -13.07 -4.86 -13.74
C ASP A 2 -12.50 -5.63 -12.54
N MET A 3 -11.30 -6.15 -12.73
CA MET A 3 -10.48 -6.79 -11.68
C MET A 3 -10.08 -5.83 -10.54
N PHE A 4 -10.53 -4.57 -10.59
CA PHE A 4 -10.24 -3.47 -9.64
C PHE A 4 -11.32 -3.22 -8.59
N SER A 5 -12.46 -3.92 -8.64
CA SER A 5 -13.63 -3.65 -7.78
C SER A 5 -13.40 -3.91 -6.27
N THR A 6 -12.28 -4.54 -5.87
CA THR A 6 -11.91 -4.71 -4.45
C THR A 6 -10.81 -3.75 -3.97
N CYS A 7 -10.29 -2.86 -4.84
CA CYS A 7 -9.19 -1.96 -4.48
C CYS A 7 -9.59 -0.85 -3.50
N TRP A 8 -10.89 -0.65 -3.29
CA TRP A 8 -11.50 0.48 -2.56
C TRP A 8 -11.65 0.27 -1.05
N ILE A 9 -11.37 -0.93 -0.51
CA ILE A 9 -11.52 -1.20 0.93
C ILE A 9 -10.19 -0.93 1.64
N GLU A 10 -10.11 0.19 2.38
CA GLU A 10 -9.01 0.48 3.30
C GLU A 10 -9.11 -0.44 4.53
N PRO A 11 -8.14 -1.34 4.76
CA PRO A 11 -8.17 -2.19 5.93
C PRO A 11 -7.59 -1.45 7.12
N LEU A 12 -8.39 -1.26 8.17
CA LEU A 12 -8.05 -0.48 9.37
C LEU A 12 -6.90 -1.09 10.20
N GLN A 13 -6.58 -2.37 10.01
CA GLN A 13 -5.53 -3.08 10.73
C GLN A 13 -4.75 -3.95 9.75
N LEU A 14 -3.63 -3.42 9.25
CA LEU A 14 -2.71 -4.14 8.41
C LEU A 14 -1.48 -4.52 9.24
N THR A 15 -1.14 -5.81 9.27
CA THR A 15 0.18 -6.23 9.76
C THR A 15 1.20 -5.99 8.63
N PRO A 16 2.49 -5.77 8.96
CA PRO A 16 3.53 -5.59 7.93
C PRO A 16 3.56 -6.75 6.92
N GLN A 17 3.34 -7.99 7.37
CA GLN A 17 3.23 -9.15 6.47
C GLN A 17 2.07 -9.02 5.47
N LYS A 18 0.91 -8.55 5.93
CA LYS A 18 -0.26 -8.36 5.07
C LYS A 18 -0.13 -7.14 4.16
N ALA A 19 0.60 -6.11 4.62
CA ALA A 19 0.99 -4.98 3.80
C ALA A 19 1.88 -5.41 2.62
N HIS A 20 2.87 -6.28 2.85
CA HIS A 20 3.67 -6.85 1.77
C HIS A 20 2.83 -7.65 0.78
N ALA A 21 1.90 -8.49 1.26
CA ALA A 21 1.00 -9.24 0.39
C ALA A 21 0.13 -8.31 -0.48
N ILE A 22 -0.40 -7.22 0.09
CA ILE A 22 -1.16 -6.21 -0.67
C ILE A 22 -0.27 -5.53 -1.71
N MET A 23 0.97 -5.16 -1.38
CA MET A 23 1.89 -4.59 -2.36
C MET A 23 2.16 -5.53 -3.54
N GLN A 24 2.31 -6.83 -3.26
CA GLN A 24 2.52 -7.86 -4.29
C GLN A 24 1.26 -8.07 -5.14
N MET A 25 0.08 -8.15 -4.52
CA MET A 25 -1.20 -8.31 -5.24
C MET A 25 -1.57 -7.08 -6.07
N HIS A 26 -1.21 -5.89 -5.59
CA HIS A 26 -1.51 -4.60 -6.23
C HIS A 26 -0.27 -4.02 -6.93
N LEU A 27 0.64 -4.86 -7.43
CA LEU A 27 1.86 -4.42 -8.14
C LEU A 27 1.52 -3.53 -9.35
N SER A 28 0.46 -3.89 -10.08
CA SER A 28 -0.08 -3.17 -11.25
C SER A 28 -0.89 -1.91 -10.88
N CYS A 29 -1.27 -1.78 -9.62
CA CYS A 29 -2.10 -0.70 -9.08
C CYS A 29 -1.20 0.46 -8.66
N ARG A 30 -1.46 1.71 -9.06
CA ARG A 30 -0.66 2.83 -8.55
C ARG A 30 -0.99 3.14 -7.09
N THR A 31 -0.01 3.58 -6.31
CA THR A 31 -0.19 3.92 -4.88
C THR A 31 -1.20 5.06 -4.69
N GLU A 32 -1.26 5.99 -5.64
CA GLU A 32 -2.18 7.13 -5.62
C GLU A 32 -3.62 6.74 -6.02
N GLU A 33 -3.77 5.73 -6.87
CA GLU A 33 -5.05 5.28 -7.41
C GLU A 33 -5.70 4.17 -6.56
N CYS A 34 -4.91 3.43 -5.76
CA CYS A 34 -5.40 2.28 -4.98
C CYS A 34 -5.24 2.53 -3.46
N PRO A 35 -6.33 2.76 -2.69
CA PRO A 35 -6.25 3.07 -1.27
C PRO A 35 -5.66 1.91 -0.45
N ARG A 36 -5.82 0.65 -0.89
CA ARG A 36 -5.11 -0.49 -0.29
C ARG A 36 -3.60 -0.39 -0.37
N ARG A 37 -3.06 0.03 -1.51
CA ARG A 37 -1.60 0.18 -1.68
C ARG A 37 -1.09 1.33 -0.84
N ARG A 38 -1.83 2.43 -0.77
CA ARG A 38 -1.56 3.54 0.16
C ARG A 38 -1.58 3.09 1.63
N ALA A 39 -2.57 2.30 2.03
CA ALA A 39 -2.68 1.72 3.36
C ALA A 39 -1.51 0.76 3.69
N ALA A 40 -1.09 -0.05 2.73
CA ALA A 40 0.07 -0.91 2.88
C ALA A 40 1.38 -0.12 3.05
N VAL A 41 1.59 0.92 2.22
CA VAL A 41 2.75 1.81 2.34
C VAL A 41 2.78 2.46 3.72
N ARG A 42 1.69 3.12 4.16
CA ARG A 42 1.66 3.78 5.47
C ARG A 42 1.95 2.81 6.61
N THR A 43 1.38 1.61 6.60
CA THR A 43 1.65 0.60 7.64
C THR A 43 3.11 0.21 7.66
N LEU A 44 3.73 0.00 6.49
CA LEU A 44 5.15 -0.36 6.42
C LEU A 44 6.05 0.80 6.89
N VAL A 45 5.65 2.06 6.63
CA VAL A 45 6.34 3.25 7.16
C VAL A 45 6.18 3.34 8.68
N GLU A 46 4.96 3.20 9.19
CA GLU A 46 4.66 3.23 10.63
C GLU A 46 5.36 2.08 11.38
N ALA A 47 5.51 0.92 10.73
CA ALA A 47 6.26 -0.23 11.25
C ALA A 47 7.80 -0.12 11.06
N GLY A 48 8.30 0.95 10.43
CA GLY A 48 9.72 1.15 10.15
C GLY A 48 10.33 0.16 9.15
N HIS A 49 9.51 -0.58 8.41
CA HIS A 49 9.94 -1.55 7.39
C HIS A 49 10.12 -0.93 6.00
N LEU A 50 9.57 0.27 5.80
CA LEU A 50 9.70 1.02 4.55
C LEU A 50 10.06 2.45 4.90
N VAL A 51 11.25 2.88 4.49
CA VAL A 51 11.61 4.29 4.51
C VAL A 51 10.96 4.89 3.28
N PRO A 52 9.96 5.77 3.41
CA PRO A 52 9.51 6.51 2.24
C PRO A 52 10.74 7.27 1.74
N ASP A 53 11.01 7.23 0.43
CA ASP A 53 12.06 8.02 -0.25
C ASP A 53 11.76 9.54 -0.18
N SER A 54 11.41 10.04 1.01
CA SER A 54 11.24 11.44 1.37
C SER A 54 12.55 12.21 1.28
N SER A 55 13.68 11.55 1.01
CA SER A 55 14.95 12.18 0.67
C SER A 55 14.96 12.83 -0.72
N ARG A 56 13.92 12.63 -1.56
CA ARG A 56 13.73 13.42 -2.78
C ARG A 56 13.00 14.74 -2.50
N VAL A 57 13.58 15.54 -1.61
CA VAL A 57 13.30 16.98 -1.53
C VAL A 57 13.83 17.59 -2.84
N ARG A 58 12.94 18.09 -3.70
CA ARG A 58 13.32 18.93 -4.84
C ARG A 58 13.14 20.39 -4.45
#